data_AF-A0A3C0P037-F1
#
_entry.id   AF-A0A3C0P037-F1
#
_cell.length_a   1.000
_cell.length_b   1.000
_cell.length_c   1.000
_cell.angle_alpha   90.00
_cell.angle_beta   90.00
_cell.angle_gamma   90.00
#
_symmetry.space_group_name_H-M   'P 1'
#
loop_
_entity.id
_entity.type
_entity.pdbx_description
1 polymer ?
#
loop_
_entity_poly.entity_id
_entity_poly.type
_entity_poly.pdbx_seq_one_letter_code
_entity_poly.pdbx_strand_id
1 'polypeptide(L)' 'YGAQGGQGKDLVHFFNEDGLGAIVNSSRGIIAAYKQDKYAEYGEDNFAEASRAAVIDMKEDISTALEAAK' A
#
# COMPACT_ATOMS: atom_id res chain seq x y z
N TYR A 1 -0.51 -3.82 -6.34
CA TYR A 1 -1.05 -2.44 -6.35
C TYR A 1 0.13 -1.45 -6.33
N GLY A 2 -0.03 -0.18 -6.69
CA GLY A 2 1.07 0.79 -6.74
C GLY A 2 1.62 1.01 -8.14
N ALA A 3 2.92 0.77 -8.39
CA ALA A 3 3.70 1.26 -9.55
C ALA A 3 3.13 1.05 -10.98
N GLN A 4 2.10 0.21 -11.15
CA GLN A 4 1.37 0.02 -12.42
C GLN A 4 -0.01 0.72 -12.44
N GLY A 5 -0.29 1.59 -11.46
CA GLY A 5 -1.50 2.41 -11.36
C GLY A 5 -2.61 1.86 -10.45
N GLY A 6 -2.55 0.62 -9.98
CA GLY A 6 -3.63 0.04 -9.16
C GLY A 6 -3.68 0.59 -7.73
N GLN A 7 -4.88 1.00 -7.28
CA GLN A 7 -5.17 1.59 -5.97
C GLN A 7 -6.13 0.70 -5.16
N GLY A 8 -6.31 0.95 -3.86
CA GLY A 8 -7.20 0.19 -2.98
C GLY A 8 -8.62 0.03 -3.54
N LYS A 9 -9.19 1.10 -4.11
CA LYS A 9 -10.52 1.08 -4.75
C LYS A 9 -10.65 0.07 -5.90
N ASP A 10 -9.57 -0.18 -6.63
CA ASP A 10 -9.55 -1.11 -7.76
C ASP A 10 -9.51 -2.57 -7.26
N LEU A 11 -9.24 -2.78 -5.97
CA LEU A 11 -9.08 -4.10 -5.37
C LEU A 11 -10.35 -4.62 -4.70
N VAL A 12 -11.33 -3.76 -4.42
CA VAL A 12 -12.52 -4.08 -3.61
C VAL A 12 -13.20 -5.37 -4.07
N HIS A 13 -13.36 -5.56 -5.38
CA HIS A 13 -14.05 -6.71 -5.96
C HIS A 13 -13.28 -8.04 -5.87
N PHE A 14 -12.03 -8.04 -5.42
CA PHE A 14 -11.25 -9.25 -5.18
C PHE A 14 -11.38 -9.79 -3.75
N PHE A 15 -11.93 -8.99 -2.84
CA PHE A 15 -12.19 -9.42 -1.47
C PHE A 15 -13.59 -10.01 -1.34
N ASN A 16 -13.73 -10.92 -0.38
CA ASN A 16 -15.03 -11.40 0.08
C ASN A 16 -15.77 -10.28 0.84
N GLU A 17 -17.06 -10.48 1.11
CA GLU A 17 -17.90 -9.53 1.86
C GLU A 17 -17.37 -9.22 3.28
N ASP A 18 -16.59 -10.14 3.86
CA ASP A 18 -15.94 -9.96 5.17
C ASP A 18 -14.59 -9.21 5.09
N GLY A 19 -14.16 -8.78 3.89
CA GLY A 19 -12.88 -8.13 3.65
C GLY A 19 -11.67 -9.08 3.61
N LEU A 20 -11.89 -10.40 3.58
CA LEU A 20 -10.83 -11.41 3.42
C LEU A 20 -10.77 -11.93 1.96
N GLY A 21 -10.00 -12.99 1.72
CA GLY A 21 -10.01 -13.71 0.43
C GLY A 21 -8.98 -13.25 -0.60
N ALA A 22 -8.32 -12.10 -0.41
CA ALA A 22 -7.26 -11.62 -1.30
C ALA A 22 -5.92 -11.46 -0.59
N ILE A 23 -4.83 -11.77 -1.31
CA ILE A 23 -3.46 -11.43 -0.91
C ILE A 23 -2.96 -10.36 -1.87
N VAL A 24 -2.71 -9.15 -1.34
CA VAL A 24 -2.25 -8.02 -2.14
C VAL A 24 -0.73 -7.91 -2.06
N ASN A 25 -0.07 -7.96 -3.22
CA ASN A 25 1.36 -7.75 -3.32
C ASN A 25 1.71 -6.29 -3.66
N SER A 26 2.78 -5.79 -3.04
CA SER A 26 3.55 -4.63 -3.47
C SER A 26 5.03 -4.87 -3.21
N SER A 27 5.82 -4.92 -4.28
CA SER A 27 7.27 -5.13 -4.19
C SER A 27 7.99 -3.77 -4.11
N ARG A 28 8.39 -3.19 -5.25
CA ARG A 28 9.11 -1.92 -5.34
C ARG A 28 8.43 -0.75 -4.63
N GLY A 29 7.09 -0.76 -4.53
CA GLY A 29 6.35 0.25 -3.78
C GLY A 29 6.73 0.32 -2.29
N ILE A 30 7.17 -0.82 -1.73
CA ILE A 30 7.63 -0.94 -0.34
C ILE A 30 9.16 -0.96 -0.28
N ILE A 31 9.83 -1.91 -0.95
CA ILE A 31 11.28 -2.14 -0.77
C ILE A 31 12.16 -1.01 -1.32
N ALA A 32 11.61 -0.15 -2.18
CA ALA A 32 12.27 1.03 -2.72
C ALA A 32 11.56 2.31 -2.30
N ALA A 33 10.78 2.28 -1.21
CA ALA A 33 10.06 3.45 -0.68
C ALA A 33 11.02 4.63 -0.41
N TYR A 34 12.20 4.37 0.15
CA TYR A 34 13.22 5.38 0.44
C TYR A 34 13.70 6.19 -0.79
N LYS A 35 13.43 5.72 -2.01
CA LYS A 35 13.74 6.43 -3.26
C LYS A 35 12.59 7.29 -3.79
N GLN A 36 11.43 7.26 -3.14
CA GLN A 36 10.25 8.01 -3.57
C GLN A 36 10.17 9.32 -2.79
N ASP A 37 9.85 10.42 -3.48
CA ASP A 37 9.72 11.75 -2.88
C ASP A 37 8.75 11.77 -1.68
N LYS A 38 7.70 10.94 -1.73
CA LYS A 38 6.72 10.78 -0.66
C LYS A 38 7.36 10.41 0.69
N TYR A 39 8.46 9.66 0.68
CA TYR A 39 9.15 9.17 1.87
C TYR A 39 10.54 9.80 2.03
N ALA A 40 10.80 10.94 1.38
CA ALA A 40 12.10 11.61 1.42
C ALA A 40 12.50 12.06 2.84
N GLU A 41 11.52 12.26 3.75
CA GLU A 41 11.77 12.65 5.14
C GLU A 41 12.61 11.62 5.93
N TYR A 42 12.56 10.35 5.54
CA TYR A 42 13.33 9.29 6.18
C TYR A 42 14.79 9.30 5.70
N GLY A 43 15.06 9.74 4.46
CA GLY A 43 16.38 9.64 3.84
C GLY A 43 16.80 8.20 3.51
N GLU A 44 17.88 8.05 2.73
CA GLU A 44 18.31 6.74 2.21
C GLU A 44 18.78 5.78 3.31
N ASP A 45 19.40 6.29 4.37
CA ASP A 45 19.91 5.47 5.49
C ASP A 45 18.78 4.84 6.32
N ASN A 46 17.59 5.45 6.34
CA ASN A 46 16.41 4.96 7.10
C ASN A 46 15.41 4.25 6.16
N PHE A 47 15.94 3.38 5.30
CA PHE A 47 15.13 2.64 4.32
C PHE A 47 14.07 1.74 4.97
N ALA A 48 14.32 1.25 6.19
CA ALA A 48 13.40 0.40 6.92
C ALA A 48 12.16 1.20 7.37
N GLU A 49 12.36 2.43 7.82
CA GLU A 49 11.33 3.38 8.22
C GLU A 49 10.49 3.80 7.03
N ALA A 50 11.12 4.13 5.90
CA ALA A 50 10.42 4.42 4.65
C ALA A 50 9.58 3.22 4.18
N SER A 51 10.13 1.99 4.27
CA SER A 51 9.39 0.77 3.93
C SER A 51 8.20 0.55 4.87
N ARG A 52 8.36 0.83 6.16
CA ARG A 52 7.28 0.75 7.16
C ARG A 52 6.18 1.76 6.85
N ALA A 53 6.53 3.00 6.54
CA ALA A 53 5.56 4.03 6.14
C ALA A 53 4.76 3.58 4.91
N ALA A 54 5.45 3.06 3.88
CA ALA A 54 4.79 2.55 2.68
C ALA A 54 3.80 1.40 2.94
N VAL A 55 4.10 0.51 3.89
CA VAL A 55 3.18 -0.56 4.30
C VAL A 55 1.97 -0.03 5.07
N ILE A 56 2.15 1.01 5.90
CA ILE A 56 1.04 1.64 6.62
C ILE A 56 0.10 2.32 5.63
N ASP A 57 0.66 3.08 4.67
CA ASP A 57 -0.12 3.72 3.62
C ASP A 57 -0.87 2.70 2.75
N MET A 58 -0.21 1.57 2.41
CA MET A 58 -0.85 0.44 1.72
C MET A 58 -2.09 -0.05 2.47
N LYS A 59 -1.93 -0.27 3.78
CA LYS A 59 -2.99 -0.79 4.63
C LYS A 59 -4.14 0.21 4.69
N GLU A 60 -3.85 1.49 4.88
CA GLU A 60 -4.86 2.55 4.99
C GLU A 60 -5.65 2.72 3.68
N ASP A 61 -4.97 2.72 2.53
CA ASP A 61 -5.60 2.78 1.20
C ASP A 61 -6.58 1.62 0.97
N ILE A 62 -6.16 0.39 1.28
CA ILE A 62 -7.00 -0.81 1.12
C ILE A 62 -8.15 -0.81 2.12
N SER A 63 -7.89 -0.58 3.40
CA SER A 63 -8.93 -0.60 4.44
C SER A 63 -9.98 0.48 4.19
N THR A 64 -9.57 1.69 3.82
CA THR A 64 -10.51 2.78 3.50
C THR A 64 -11.38 2.43 2.30
N ALA A 65 -10.80 1.83 1.26
CA ALA A 65 -11.55 1.39 0.08
C ALA A 65 -12.58 0.29 0.41
N LEU A 66 -12.21 -0.68 1.26
CA LEU A 66 -13.11 -1.73 1.70
C LEU A 66 -14.25 -1.20 2.56
N GLU A 67 -13.97 -0.29 3.51
CA GLU A 67 -15.03 0.34 4.32
C GLU A 67 -15.98 1.20 3.48
N ALA A 68 -15.47 1.90 2.45
CA ALA A 68 -16.30 2.72 1.57
C ALA A 68 -17.18 1.90 0.60
N ALA A 69 -16.87 0.62 0.41
CA ALA A 69 -17.60 -0.27 -0.49
C ALA A 69 -18.67 -1.13 0.20
N LYS A 70 -18.72 -1.11 1.54
CA LYS A 70 -19.80 -1.69 2.34
C LYS A 70 -21.06 -0.81 2.27
#